data_AF-A0A4Z2D9E3-F1
#
_entry.id   AF-A0A4Z2D9E3-F1
#
_cell.length_a   1.000
_cell.length_b   1.000
_cell.length_c   1.000
_cell.angle_alpha   90.00
_cell.angle_beta   90.00
_cell.angle_gamma   90.00
#
_symmetry.space_group_name_H-M   'P 1'
#
loop_
_entity.id
_entity.type
_entity.pdbx_description
1 polymer ?
#
loop_
_entity_poly.entity_id
_entity_poly.type
_entity_poly.pdbx_seq_one_letter_code
_entity_poly.pdbx_strand_id
1 'polypeptide(L)'
;MHGNRLVHVSPILVNKLADFIYHGPEYVQVRILTKDYCEVICDFDHTLSKYTHNAERVPVCHGLFIKNSRIPEVCRLRLKELSDFYSPFETSPDMYAYEKSCLMKEFWNLAHKALVDGNVSREDIDCCVMEGGIVLRNNVNVFVNKLNQLSIPIIIFSGGIGNVIETVLMSSGVSLDNVRVVSNFMDFNPEGRLVGFQDPIIHCCNKTYDVLRNTEYFETTLSKRMCILLIGDSASDANMVDDRQTFSCEEVVVIRIGFLNEENDEKLKLFSSLYDLILLSDETFDVPLFILSSIFNIDEVCNHEKKKKNFTNSNI
;
A
#
# COMPACT_ATOMS: atom_id res chain seq x y z
N MET A 1 -24.06 -8.34 -5.03
CA MET A 1 -23.92 -9.81 -5.13
C MET A 1 -22.78 -10.21 -4.19
N HIS A 2 -23.04 -11.02 -3.17
CA HIS A 2 -21.98 -11.55 -2.30
C HIS A 2 -21.51 -12.86 -2.95
N GLY A 3 -20.50 -12.75 -3.81
CA GLY A 3 -19.74 -13.92 -4.24
C GLY A 3 -18.88 -14.39 -3.07
N ASN A 4 -18.67 -15.71 -2.95
CA ASN A 4 -17.71 -16.26 -2.00
C ASN A 4 -16.34 -15.62 -2.26
N ARG A 5 -15.77 -14.94 -1.26
CA ARG A 5 -14.41 -14.39 -1.36
C ARG A 5 -13.40 -15.52 -1.25
N LEU A 6 -12.42 -15.53 -2.14
CA LEU A 6 -11.33 -16.48 -2.12
C LEU A 6 -10.18 -15.88 -1.30
N VAL A 7 -10.05 -16.35 -0.06
CA VAL A 7 -8.94 -16.01 0.83
C VAL A 7 -8.08 -17.26 0.99
N HIS A 8 -6.79 -17.13 0.70
CA HIS A 8 -5.82 -18.20 0.96
C HIS A 8 -5.06 -17.88 2.25
N VAL A 9 -5.16 -18.79 3.23
CA VAL A 9 -4.43 -18.71 4.49
C VAL A 9 -3.10 -19.43 4.32
N SER A 10 -1.98 -18.73 4.53
CA SER A 10 -0.67 -19.34 4.35
C SER A 10 -0.29 -20.27 5.52
N PRO A 11 0.62 -21.23 5.29
CA PRO A 11 1.18 -22.05 6.37
C PRO A 11 1.85 -21.23 7.48
N ILE A 12 2.33 -20.01 7.17
CA ILE A 12 2.96 -19.11 8.14
C ILE A 12 1.93 -18.69 9.20
N LEU A 13 0.73 -18.29 8.78
CA LEU A 13 -0.32 -17.92 9.72
C LEU A 13 -0.78 -19.11 10.56
N VAL A 14 -0.88 -20.30 9.96
CA VAL A 14 -1.23 -21.53 10.68
C VAL A 14 -0.21 -21.84 11.77
N ASN A 15 1.08 -21.67 11.49
CA ASN A 15 2.14 -21.87 12.47
C ASN A 15 2.13 -20.77 13.55
N LYS A 16 1.97 -19.49 13.18
CA LYS A 16 1.81 -18.39 14.14
C LYS A 16 0.61 -18.62 15.08
N LEU A 17 -0.50 -19.11 14.55
CA LEU A 17 -1.69 -19.47 15.33
C LEU A 17 -1.45 -20.72 16.21
N ALA A 18 -0.69 -21.71 15.74
CA ALA A 18 -0.34 -22.89 16.53
C ALA A 18 0.60 -22.53 17.69
N ASP A 19 1.61 -21.70 17.45
CA ASP A 19 2.49 -21.15 18.48
C ASP A 19 1.70 -20.29 19.48
N PHE A 20 0.74 -19.49 18.99
CA PHE A 20 -0.18 -18.73 19.84
C PHE A 20 -1.03 -19.63 20.75
N ILE A 21 -1.57 -20.74 20.21
CA ILE A 21 -2.33 -21.72 20.99
C ILE A 21 -1.42 -22.43 22.01
N TYR A 22 -0.16 -22.68 21.66
CA TYR A 22 0.78 -23.43 22.48
C TYR A 22 1.40 -22.59 23.62
N HIS A 23 1.73 -21.32 23.36
CA HIS A 23 2.33 -20.41 24.33
C HIS A 23 1.32 -19.59 25.15
N GLY A 24 0.05 -19.59 24.74
CA GLY A 24 -1.09 -19.21 25.57
C GLY A 24 -1.70 -17.83 25.23
N PRO A 25 -3.04 -17.72 25.22
CA PRO A 25 -3.75 -16.48 24.87
C PRO A 25 -3.60 -15.35 25.91
N GLU A 26 -3.36 -15.65 27.19
CA GLU A 26 -3.39 -14.67 28.29
C GLU A 26 -2.20 -13.68 28.30
N TYR A 27 -1.02 -14.09 27.81
CA TYR A 27 0.18 -13.23 27.78
C TYR A 27 0.22 -12.29 26.58
N VAL A 28 -0.31 -12.71 25.44
CA VAL A 28 -0.29 -11.96 24.17
C VAL A 28 -1.55 -11.10 23.99
N GLN A 29 -2.73 -11.53 24.49
CA GLN A 29 -3.95 -10.70 24.46
C GLN A 29 -3.75 -9.36 25.19
N VAL A 30 -3.11 -9.34 26.36
CA VAL A 30 -2.97 -8.13 27.17
C VAL A 30 -2.09 -7.07 26.48
N ARG A 31 -1.13 -7.46 25.63
CA ARG A 31 -0.25 -6.55 24.89
C ARG A 31 -0.83 -6.07 23.55
N ILE A 32 -1.53 -6.93 22.80
CA ILE A 32 -2.19 -6.55 21.53
C ILE A 32 -3.36 -5.57 21.74
N LEU A 33 -4.00 -5.59 22.92
CA LEU A 33 -5.23 -4.84 23.20
C LEU A 33 -5.09 -3.32 23.42
N THR A 34 -3.87 -2.77 23.37
CA THR A 34 -3.68 -1.31 23.51
C THR A 34 -3.39 -0.68 22.13
N LYS A 35 -4.34 0.12 21.63
CA LYS A 35 -4.28 0.83 20.34
C LYS A 35 -2.98 1.62 20.15
N ASP A 36 -2.39 2.04 21.26
CA ASP A 36 -1.13 2.79 21.37
C ASP A 36 0.10 2.03 20.87
N TYR A 37 -0.03 0.75 20.50
CA TYR A 37 1.08 -0.10 20.05
C TYR A 37 0.86 -0.72 18.65
N CYS A 38 -0.23 -0.37 17.96
CA CYS A 38 -0.49 -0.82 16.60
C CYS A 38 -0.09 0.24 15.56
N GLU A 39 0.32 -0.23 14.39
CA GLU A 39 0.56 0.59 13.19
C GLU A 39 0.22 -0.20 11.92
N VAL A 40 -0.01 0.55 10.83
CA VAL A 40 -0.23 -0.02 9.50
C VAL A 40 0.86 0.45 8.56
N ILE A 41 1.49 -0.46 7.84
CA ILE A 41 2.42 -0.14 6.74
C ILE A 41 1.82 -0.72 5.47
N CYS A 42 1.52 0.14 4.52
CA CYS A 42 0.72 -0.20 3.35
C CYS A 42 1.39 0.32 2.09
N ASP A 43 1.46 -0.49 1.04
CA ASP A 43 1.74 0.04 -0.29
C ASP A 43 0.53 0.80 -0.86
N PHE A 44 0.71 1.57 -1.94
CA PHE A 44 -0.35 2.30 -2.61
C PHE A 44 -0.80 1.67 -3.93
N ASP A 45 0.09 1.58 -4.91
CA ASP A 45 -0.26 1.23 -6.29
C ASP A 45 -0.66 -0.24 -6.35
N HIS A 46 -1.88 -0.54 -6.80
CA HIS A 46 -2.42 -1.90 -6.82
C HIS A 46 -2.55 -2.58 -5.44
N THR A 47 -2.28 -1.86 -4.35
CA THR A 47 -2.59 -2.23 -2.96
C THR A 47 -3.73 -1.41 -2.39
N LEU A 48 -3.62 -0.09 -2.27
CA LEU A 48 -4.74 0.80 -1.93
C LEU A 48 -5.56 1.13 -3.17
N SER A 49 -4.90 1.41 -4.30
CA SER A 49 -5.57 1.56 -5.59
C SER A 49 -5.92 0.20 -6.17
N LYS A 50 -7.07 0.08 -6.82
CA LYS A 50 -7.54 -1.15 -7.46
C LYS A 50 -6.53 -1.66 -8.49
N TYR A 51 -6.62 -2.96 -8.77
CA TYR A 51 -5.93 -3.53 -9.91
C TYR A 51 -6.72 -3.25 -11.20
N THR A 52 -8.01 -3.51 -11.16
CA THR A 52 -8.94 -3.30 -12.26
C THR A 52 -10.20 -2.58 -11.80
N HIS A 53 -10.77 -1.78 -12.70
CA HIS A 53 -12.07 -1.15 -12.48
C HIS A 53 -12.89 -1.26 -13.76
N ASN A 54 -14.08 -1.86 -13.66
CA ASN A 54 -14.96 -2.12 -14.81
C ASN A 54 -14.25 -2.88 -15.96
N ALA A 55 -13.45 -3.89 -15.61
CA ALA A 55 -12.62 -4.69 -16.53
C ALA A 55 -11.47 -3.94 -17.23
N GLU A 56 -11.24 -2.67 -16.89
CA GLU A 56 -10.07 -1.93 -17.36
C GLU A 56 -8.98 -1.89 -16.29
N ARG A 57 -7.72 -1.90 -16.74
CA ARG A 57 -6.55 -1.79 -15.86
C ARG A 57 -6.47 -0.39 -15.28
N VAL A 58 -6.51 -0.29 -13.96
CA VAL A 58 -6.27 0.97 -13.25
C VAL A 58 -4.80 1.33 -13.42
N PRO A 59 -4.44 2.60 -13.68
CA PRO A 59 -3.05 3.00 -13.77
C PRO A 59 -2.38 3.07 -12.40
N VAL A 60 -1.09 2.76 -12.36
CA VAL A 60 -0.18 3.14 -11.26
C VAL A 60 0.15 4.63 -11.34
N CYS A 61 0.67 5.22 -10.26
CA CYS A 61 1.00 6.66 -10.19
C CYS A 61 1.74 7.19 -11.41
N HIS A 62 2.87 6.58 -11.80
CA HIS A 62 3.63 7.01 -12.97
C HIS A 62 2.92 6.76 -14.30
N GLY A 63 2.02 5.78 -14.34
CA GLY A 63 1.24 5.43 -15.53
C GLY A 63 0.30 6.55 -15.98
N LEU A 64 -0.09 7.45 -15.06
CA LEU A 64 -0.93 8.62 -15.38
C LEU A 64 -0.30 9.49 -16.46
N PHE A 65 1.00 9.76 -16.33
CA PHE A 65 1.69 10.74 -17.16
C PHE A 65 1.93 10.24 -18.59
N ILE A 66 1.98 8.93 -18.79
CA ILE A 66 2.23 8.33 -20.12
C ILE A 66 1.06 8.61 -21.08
N LYS A 67 -0.18 8.60 -20.58
CA LYS A 67 -1.38 8.67 -21.41
C LYS A 67 -2.08 10.03 -21.40
N ASN A 68 -1.80 10.88 -20.41
CA ASN A 68 -2.53 12.13 -20.24
C ASN A 68 -1.96 13.26 -21.12
N SER A 69 -2.80 13.87 -21.95
CA SER A 69 -2.40 14.93 -22.90
C SER A 69 -1.91 16.23 -22.27
N ARG A 70 -2.13 16.44 -20.95
CA ARG A 70 -1.57 17.56 -20.17
C ARG A 70 -0.05 17.51 -20.07
N ILE A 71 0.52 16.31 -20.07
CA ILE A 71 1.97 16.13 -20.05
C ILE A 71 2.51 16.32 -21.46
N PRO A 72 3.58 17.10 -21.71
CA PRO A 72 4.10 17.32 -23.06
C PRO A 72 4.39 16.02 -23.80
N GLU A 73 4.08 15.98 -25.10
CA GLU A 73 4.18 14.75 -25.92
C GLU A 73 5.57 14.12 -25.89
N VAL A 74 6.61 14.93 -25.96
CA VAL A 74 8.01 14.48 -25.86
C VAL A 74 8.27 13.71 -24.56
N CYS A 75 7.70 14.16 -23.44
CA CYS A 75 7.83 13.50 -22.15
C CYS A 75 7.06 12.18 -22.13
N ARG A 76 5.82 12.16 -22.64
CA ARG A 76 4.99 10.95 -22.70
C ARG A 76 5.66 9.86 -23.52
N LEU A 77 6.20 10.21 -24.68
CA LEU A 77 6.94 9.29 -25.55
C LEU A 77 8.20 8.76 -24.84
N ARG A 78 8.95 9.63 -24.16
CA ARG A 78 10.13 9.22 -23.40
C ARG A 78 9.80 8.30 -22.22
N LEU A 79 8.76 8.61 -21.45
CA LEU A 79 8.28 7.76 -20.37
C LEU A 79 7.82 6.39 -20.87
N LYS A 80 7.13 6.36 -22.01
CA LYS A 80 6.71 5.12 -22.66
C LYS A 80 7.90 4.28 -23.10
N GLU A 81 8.89 4.89 -23.77
CA GLU A 81 10.12 4.20 -24.20
C GLU A 81 10.86 3.59 -23.02
N LEU A 82 11.04 4.35 -21.93
CA LEU A 82 11.66 3.87 -20.71
C LEU A 82 10.86 2.72 -20.09
N SER A 83 9.53 2.85 -19.98
CA SER A 83 8.66 1.80 -19.47
C SER A 83 8.77 0.51 -20.30
N ASP A 84 8.69 0.61 -21.63
CA ASP A 84 8.76 -0.53 -22.53
C ASP A 84 10.12 -1.25 -22.41
N PHE A 85 11.22 -0.51 -22.15
CA PHE A 85 12.55 -1.07 -21.95
C PHE A 85 12.77 -1.70 -20.56
N TYR A 86 12.37 -1.02 -19.48
CA TYR A 86 12.72 -1.42 -18.11
C TYR A 86 11.73 -2.40 -17.46
N SER A 87 10.45 -2.41 -17.87
CA SER A 87 9.41 -3.28 -17.25
C SER A 87 9.75 -4.78 -17.28
N PRO A 88 10.38 -5.34 -18.35
CA PRO A 88 10.80 -6.74 -18.36
C PRO A 88 11.82 -7.06 -17.26
N PHE A 89 12.72 -6.12 -16.94
CA PHE A 89 13.70 -6.29 -15.87
C PHE A 89 13.06 -6.14 -14.48
N GLU A 90 12.13 -5.20 -14.33
CA GLU A 90 11.36 -5.00 -13.09
C GLU A 90 10.57 -6.26 -12.70
N THR A 91 10.01 -6.97 -13.68
CA THR A 91 9.18 -8.16 -13.45
C THR A 91 9.97 -9.46 -13.48
N SER A 92 11.23 -9.44 -13.89
CA SER A 92 12.07 -10.63 -13.98
C SER A 92 12.31 -11.29 -12.61
N PRO A 93 12.05 -12.60 -12.46
CA PRO A 93 12.39 -13.37 -11.27
C PRO A 93 13.84 -13.85 -11.24
N ASP A 94 14.51 -13.87 -12.40
CA ASP A 94 15.84 -14.49 -12.59
C ASP A 94 17.01 -13.50 -12.43
N MET A 95 16.72 -12.24 -12.08
CA MET A 95 17.72 -11.19 -11.97
C MET A 95 18.28 -11.09 -10.55
N TYR A 96 19.60 -10.90 -10.43
CA TYR A 96 20.24 -10.65 -9.14
C TYR A 96 19.72 -9.35 -8.51
N ALA A 97 19.43 -9.39 -7.21
CA ALA A 97 18.81 -8.28 -6.49
C ALA A 97 19.59 -6.96 -6.61
N TYR A 98 20.93 -7.02 -6.57
CA TYR A 98 21.78 -5.83 -6.72
C TYR A 98 21.68 -5.22 -8.12
N GLU A 99 21.79 -6.04 -9.17
CA GLU A 99 21.71 -5.57 -10.56
C GLU A 99 20.34 -4.98 -10.87
N LYS A 100 19.27 -5.66 -10.41
CA LYS A 100 17.89 -5.17 -10.51
C LYS A 100 17.72 -3.83 -9.82
N SER A 101 18.27 -3.69 -8.61
CA SER A 101 18.22 -2.44 -7.84
C SER A 101 18.90 -1.29 -8.60
N CYS A 102 20.07 -1.52 -9.19
CA CYS A 102 20.76 -0.53 -10.02
C CYS A 102 19.93 -0.10 -11.24
N LEU A 103 19.33 -1.05 -11.95
CA LEU A 103 18.48 -0.76 -13.12
C LEU A 103 17.21 -0.01 -12.73
N MET A 104 16.55 -0.37 -11.63
CA MET A 104 15.36 0.34 -11.14
C MET A 104 15.69 1.76 -10.72
N LYS A 105 16.83 1.96 -10.07
CA LYS A 105 17.34 3.30 -9.75
C LYS A 105 17.58 4.12 -11.02
N GLU A 106 18.22 3.55 -12.03
CA GLU A 106 18.43 4.23 -13.30
C GLU A 106 17.10 4.59 -13.99
N PHE A 107 16.19 3.61 -14.11
CA PHE A 107 14.89 3.78 -14.74
C PHE A 107 14.12 4.96 -14.15
N TRP A 108 13.93 4.97 -12.83
CA TRP A 108 13.12 6.00 -12.19
C TRP A 108 13.80 7.37 -12.21
N ASN A 109 15.13 7.45 -12.13
CA ASN A 109 15.86 8.71 -12.32
C ASN A 109 15.64 9.27 -13.73
N LEU A 110 15.71 8.42 -14.77
CA LEU A 110 15.45 8.84 -16.14
C LEU A 110 14.00 9.25 -16.36
N ALA A 111 13.04 8.55 -15.77
CA ALA A 111 11.62 8.86 -15.86
C ALA A 111 11.29 10.21 -15.17
N HIS A 112 11.80 10.42 -13.96
CA HIS A 112 11.67 11.67 -13.22
C HIS A 112 12.32 12.83 -13.98
N LYS A 113 13.52 12.63 -14.52
CA LYS A 113 14.21 13.62 -15.35
C LYS A 113 13.41 13.99 -16.60
N ALA A 114 12.74 13.04 -17.26
CA ALA A 114 11.91 13.33 -18.42
C ALA A 114 10.73 14.27 -18.09
N LEU A 115 10.17 14.19 -16.88
CA LEU A 115 9.13 15.11 -16.42
C LEU A 115 9.70 16.50 -16.12
N VAL A 116 10.86 16.57 -15.47
CA VAL A 116 11.56 17.84 -15.16
C VAL A 116 11.96 18.58 -16.44
N ASP A 117 12.62 17.87 -17.37
CA ASP A 117 13.06 18.42 -18.66
C ASP A 117 11.85 18.86 -19.53
N GLY A 118 10.66 18.30 -19.24
CA GLY A 118 9.38 18.67 -19.82
C GLY A 118 8.79 20.00 -19.35
N ASN A 119 9.36 20.62 -18.31
CA ASN A 119 8.84 21.84 -17.68
C ASN A 119 7.36 21.74 -17.26
N VAL A 120 6.96 20.55 -16.78
CA VAL A 120 5.60 20.24 -16.34
C VAL A 120 5.22 21.13 -15.15
N SER A 121 4.01 21.69 -15.15
CA SER A 121 3.53 22.50 -14.03
C SER A 121 2.79 21.66 -12.99
N ARG A 122 2.69 22.18 -11.76
CA ARG A 122 1.85 21.58 -10.71
C ARG A 122 0.40 21.41 -11.17
N GLU A 123 -0.14 22.41 -11.85
CA GLU A 123 -1.51 22.36 -12.40
C GLU A 123 -1.70 21.20 -13.39
N ASP A 124 -0.71 20.96 -14.26
CA ASP A 124 -0.75 19.84 -15.21
C ASP A 124 -0.76 18.49 -14.48
N ILE A 125 0.04 18.36 -13.41
CA ILE A 125 0.06 17.16 -12.56
C ILE A 125 -1.29 16.98 -11.88
N ASP A 126 -1.82 18.01 -11.23
CA ASP A 126 -3.07 17.91 -10.47
C ASP A 126 -4.25 17.57 -11.40
N CYS A 127 -4.35 18.22 -12.57
CA CYS A 127 -5.32 17.85 -13.60
C CYS A 127 -5.14 16.40 -14.06
N CYS A 128 -3.89 15.99 -14.29
CA CYS A 128 -3.57 14.64 -14.71
C CYS A 128 -4.00 13.58 -13.69
N VAL A 129 -3.87 13.87 -12.39
CA VAL A 129 -4.33 12.97 -11.32
C VAL A 129 -5.85 12.87 -11.30
N MET A 130 -6.54 14.01 -11.37
CA MET A 130 -8.01 14.07 -11.34
C MET A 130 -8.65 13.41 -12.57
N GLU A 131 -8.04 13.54 -13.75
CA GLU A 131 -8.49 12.93 -15.01
C GLU A 131 -7.96 11.49 -15.19
N GLY A 132 -6.95 11.09 -14.42
CA GLY A 132 -6.09 9.94 -14.70
C GLY A 132 -6.66 8.58 -14.30
N GLY A 133 -7.79 8.54 -13.60
CA GLY A 133 -8.54 7.29 -13.38
C GLY A 133 -7.94 6.33 -12.36
N ILE A 134 -7.12 6.81 -11.41
CA ILE A 134 -6.78 6.01 -10.23
C ILE A 134 -8.03 5.85 -9.37
N VAL A 135 -8.42 4.60 -9.12
CA VAL A 135 -9.59 4.27 -8.30
C VAL A 135 -9.14 3.48 -7.08
N LEU A 136 -9.48 3.94 -5.87
CA LEU A 136 -9.18 3.20 -4.64
C LEU A 136 -10.03 1.93 -4.54
N ARG A 137 -9.48 0.89 -3.89
CA ARG A 137 -10.26 -0.29 -3.49
C ARG A 137 -11.45 0.14 -2.65
N ASN A 138 -12.54 -0.61 -2.77
CA ASN A 138 -13.75 -0.31 -2.00
C ASN A 138 -13.42 -0.35 -0.51
N ASN A 139 -13.93 0.62 0.25
CA ASN A 139 -13.75 0.75 1.70
C ASN A 139 -12.33 1.13 2.18
N VAL A 140 -11.41 1.56 1.31
CA VAL A 140 -10.13 2.17 1.74
C VAL A 140 -10.37 3.40 2.60
N ASN A 141 -11.28 4.28 2.19
CA ASN A 141 -11.64 5.47 2.97
C ASN A 141 -12.19 5.13 4.36
N VAL A 142 -13.03 4.09 4.44
CA VAL A 142 -13.56 3.59 5.72
C VAL A 142 -12.41 3.07 6.59
N PHE A 143 -11.50 2.27 6.02
CA PHE A 143 -10.34 1.72 6.72
C PHE A 143 -9.44 2.82 7.29
N VAL A 144 -8.99 3.77 6.46
CA VAL A 144 -8.07 4.83 6.90
C VAL A 144 -8.74 5.76 7.91
N ASN A 145 -10.00 6.16 7.68
CA ASN A 145 -10.72 6.99 8.65
C ASN A 145 -10.97 6.25 9.97
N LYS A 146 -11.14 4.92 9.96
CA LYS A 146 -11.25 4.13 11.19
C LYS A 146 -9.92 4.09 11.96
N LEU A 147 -8.79 3.96 11.26
CA LEU A 147 -7.47 4.09 11.89
C LEU A 147 -7.31 5.46 12.55
N ASN A 148 -7.74 6.54 11.89
CA ASN A 148 -7.68 7.89 12.44
C ASN A 148 -8.50 8.02 13.74
N GLN A 149 -9.74 7.50 13.75
CA GLN A 149 -10.60 7.46 14.94
C GLN A 149 -9.99 6.68 16.11
N LEU A 150 -9.16 5.68 15.82
CA LEU A 150 -8.45 4.87 16.80
C LEU A 150 -7.08 5.45 17.17
N SER A 151 -6.69 6.57 16.56
CA SER A 151 -5.35 7.17 16.67
C SER A 151 -4.23 6.18 16.30
N ILE A 152 -4.51 5.31 15.33
CA ILE A 152 -3.54 4.36 14.78
C ILE A 152 -2.90 5.00 13.54
N PRO A 153 -1.57 5.12 13.49
CA PRO A 153 -0.89 5.65 12.32
C PRO A 153 -0.91 4.65 11.16
N ILE A 154 -0.98 5.19 9.94
CA ILE A 154 -0.73 4.45 8.71
C ILE A 154 0.41 5.09 7.94
N ILE A 155 1.40 4.29 7.58
CA ILE A 155 2.46 4.65 6.65
C ILE A 155 2.09 4.08 5.29
N ILE A 156 1.94 4.96 4.31
CA ILE A 156 1.83 4.57 2.91
C ILE A 156 3.25 4.60 2.33
N PHE A 157 3.85 3.43 2.14
CA PHE A 157 5.21 3.29 1.66
C PHE A 157 5.22 2.81 0.21
N SER A 158 5.44 3.75 -0.71
CA SER A 158 5.20 3.52 -2.14
C SER A 158 6.39 3.96 -3.00
N GLY A 159 6.70 3.15 -4.01
CA GLY A 159 7.60 3.53 -5.09
C GLY A 159 6.97 4.42 -6.15
N GLY A 160 5.68 4.77 -5.99
CA GLY A 160 4.94 5.71 -6.82
C GLY A 160 5.35 7.16 -6.60
N ILE A 161 4.39 8.09 -6.71
CA ILE A 161 4.64 9.53 -6.54
C ILE A 161 3.81 10.08 -5.38
N GLY A 162 4.49 10.63 -4.37
CA GLY A 162 3.85 11.08 -3.13
C GLY A 162 2.74 12.11 -3.36
N ASN A 163 2.97 13.11 -4.21
CA ASN A 163 1.98 14.13 -4.54
C ASN A 163 0.71 13.53 -5.19
N VAL A 164 0.86 12.53 -6.05
CA VAL A 164 -0.27 11.82 -6.68
C VAL A 164 -1.07 11.08 -5.62
N ILE A 165 -0.38 10.34 -4.74
CA ILE A 165 -0.98 9.56 -3.66
C ILE A 165 -1.81 10.46 -2.75
N GLU A 166 -1.24 11.56 -2.27
CA GLU A 166 -1.94 12.50 -1.39
C GLU A 166 -3.18 13.08 -2.06
N THR A 167 -3.08 13.51 -3.32
CA THR A 167 -4.21 14.05 -4.09
C THR A 167 -5.32 13.02 -4.29
N VAL A 168 -4.98 11.76 -4.60
CA VAL A 168 -5.98 10.68 -4.74
C VAL A 168 -6.67 10.36 -3.41
N LEU A 169 -5.93 10.31 -2.31
CA LEU A 169 -6.50 10.04 -0.98
C LEU A 169 -7.44 11.17 -0.56
N MET A 170 -7.01 12.43 -0.66
CA MET A 170 -7.82 13.59 -0.30
C MET A 170 -9.10 13.69 -1.14
N SER A 171 -8.98 13.53 -2.46
CA SER A 171 -10.14 13.55 -3.37
C SER A 171 -11.12 12.40 -3.13
N SER A 172 -10.66 11.30 -2.52
CA SER A 172 -11.48 10.15 -2.10
C SER A 172 -12.08 10.28 -0.69
N GLY A 173 -11.94 11.45 -0.05
CA GLY A 173 -12.50 11.71 1.28
C GLY A 173 -11.73 11.05 2.43
N VAL A 174 -10.43 10.78 2.24
CA VAL A 174 -9.52 10.29 3.28
C VAL A 174 -8.89 11.48 4.00
N SER A 175 -8.97 11.52 5.33
CA SER A 175 -8.15 12.47 6.11
C SER A 175 -6.70 11.98 6.15
N LEU A 176 -5.75 12.92 6.03
CA LEU A 176 -4.33 12.62 6.13
C LEU A 176 -3.76 12.80 7.54
N ASP A 177 -4.58 13.12 8.55
CA ASP A 177 -4.11 13.43 9.92
C ASP A 177 -3.26 12.32 10.54
N ASN A 178 -3.62 11.06 10.30
CA ASN A 178 -2.91 9.87 10.76
C ASN A 178 -2.13 9.16 9.63
N VAL A 179 -2.08 9.75 8.44
CA VAL A 179 -1.47 9.17 7.25
C VAL A 179 -0.10 9.81 7.03
N ARG A 180 0.94 8.99 6.96
CA ARG A 180 2.25 9.41 6.50
C ARG A 180 2.56 8.77 5.16
N VAL A 181 2.76 9.57 4.13
CA VAL A 181 3.20 9.09 2.82
C VAL A 181 4.73 9.14 2.76
N VAL A 182 5.36 7.99 2.49
CA VAL A 182 6.79 7.85 2.22
C VAL A 182 6.92 7.37 0.78
N SER A 183 7.27 8.28 -0.12
CA SER A 183 7.29 8.04 -1.57
C SER A 183 8.17 9.05 -2.29
N ASN A 184 8.22 9.00 -3.62
CA ASN A 184 8.96 9.96 -4.45
C ASN A 184 8.17 11.27 -4.56
N PHE A 185 8.53 12.29 -3.79
CA PHE A 185 7.87 13.60 -3.84
C PHE A 185 8.50 14.51 -4.89
N MET A 186 7.66 15.26 -5.59
CA MET A 186 8.02 16.29 -6.57
C MET A 186 8.35 17.62 -5.88
N ASP A 187 9.44 18.24 -6.32
CA ASP A 187 9.81 19.60 -5.93
C ASP A 187 9.42 20.59 -7.02
N PHE A 188 8.74 21.67 -6.61
CA PHE A 188 8.29 22.72 -7.50
C PHE A 188 8.94 24.06 -7.11
N ASN A 189 9.31 24.86 -8.10
CA ASN A 189 9.78 26.22 -7.89
C ASN A 189 8.60 27.19 -7.55
N PRO A 190 8.88 28.46 -7.19
CA PRO A 190 7.84 29.45 -6.88
C PRO A 190 6.83 29.69 -8.02
N GLU A 191 7.23 29.46 -9.27
CA GLU A 191 6.37 29.56 -10.45
C GLU A 191 5.51 28.30 -10.69
N GLY A 192 5.59 27.30 -9.80
CA GLY A 192 4.84 26.05 -9.90
C GLY A 192 5.35 25.09 -10.96
N ARG A 193 6.61 25.20 -11.39
CA ARG A 193 7.26 24.28 -12.33
C ARG A 193 8.01 23.18 -11.60
N LEU A 194 7.87 21.96 -12.09
CA LEU A 194 8.60 20.80 -11.59
C LEU A 194 10.10 20.98 -11.85
N VAL A 195 10.90 20.96 -10.79
CA VAL A 195 12.36 21.14 -10.87
C VAL A 195 13.15 19.92 -10.41
N GLY A 196 12.52 18.97 -9.73
CA GLY A 196 13.18 17.78 -9.23
C GLY A 196 12.26 16.85 -8.47
N PHE A 197 12.85 15.81 -7.91
CA PHE A 197 12.23 14.88 -6.98
C PHE A 197 13.13 14.74 -5.75
N GLN A 198 12.51 14.50 -4.60
CA GLN A 198 13.21 14.35 -3.33
C GLN A 198 13.94 13.01 -3.27
N ASP A 199 15.19 13.06 -2.78
CA ASP A 199 16.00 11.89 -2.49
C ASP A 199 15.68 11.30 -1.10
N PRO A 200 15.90 9.99 -0.88
CA PRO A 200 16.33 9.01 -1.87
C PRO A 200 15.17 8.52 -2.75
N ILE A 201 15.48 8.15 -3.98
CA ILE A 201 14.50 7.50 -4.87
C ILE A 201 14.04 6.15 -4.29
N ILE A 202 12.72 5.95 -4.22
CA ILE A 202 12.07 4.74 -3.73
C ILE A 202 11.55 3.94 -4.93
N HIS A 203 11.87 2.66 -4.97
CA HIS A 203 11.48 1.73 -6.02
C HIS A 203 11.24 0.32 -5.46
N CYS A 204 10.77 -0.60 -6.29
CA CYS A 204 10.39 -1.97 -5.91
C CYS A 204 11.52 -2.85 -5.32
N CYS A 205 12.76 -2.37 -5.18
CA CYS A 205 13.87 -3.16 -4.60
C CYS A 205 14.48 -2.54 -3.34
N ASN A 206 14.03 -1.35 -2.92
CA ASN A 206 14.57 -0.66 -1.75
C ASN A 206 13.50 -0.21 -0.74
N LYS A 207 12.29 -0.79 -0.83
CA LYS A 207 11.24 -0.64 0.19
C LYS A 207 11.59 -1.43 1.44
N THR A 208 12.55 -0.93 2.22
CA THR A 208 12.98 -1.54 3.48
C THR A 208 12.65 -0.64 4.65
N TYR A 209 12.53 -1.23 5.84
CA TYR A 209 12.32 -0.46 7.05
C TYR A 209 13.43 0.52 7.38
N ASP A 210 14.66 0.30 6.90
CA ASP A 210 15.75 1.27 7.08
C ASP A 210 15.44 2.60 6.39
N VAL A 211 14.74 2.56 5.26
CA VAL A 211 14.23 3.79 4.60
C VAL A 211 13.20 4.49 5.48
N LEU A 212 12.31 3.72 6.13
CA LEU A 212 11.34 4.28 7.09
C LEU A 212 12.04 4.84 8.34
N ARG A 213 13.11 4.17 8.80
CA ARG A 213 13.90 4.53 9.97
C ARG A 213 14.60 5.86 9.86
N ASN A 214 15.04 6.19 8.65
CA ASN A 214 15.74 7.44 8.39
C ASN A 214 14.80 8.65 8.21
N THR A 215 13.51 8.50 8.55
CA THR A 215 12.56 9.62 8.56
C THR A 215 12.42 10.18 9.98
N GLU A 216 12.27 11.51 10.15
CA GLU A 216 12.08 12.17 11.46
C GLU A 216 10.89 11.59 12.27
N TYR A 217 9.94 10.96 11.58
CA TYR A 217 8.78 10.30 12.16
C TYR A 217 9.13 9.03 12.96
N PHE A 218 10.22 8.37 12.61
CA PHE A 218 10.59 7.08 13.20
C PHE A 218 10.93 7.17 14.69
N GLU A 219 11.74 8.16 15.06
CA GLU A 219 12.26 8.27 16.43
C GLU A 219 11.15 8.57 17.44
N THR A 220 10.09 9.26 16.99
CA THR A 220 9.01 9.74 17.87
C THR A 220 7.84 8.77 18.00
N THR A 221 7.54 7.98 16.95
CA THR A 221 6.28 7.21 16.88
C THR A 221 6.44 5.72 16.62
N LEU A 222 7.46 5.30 15.85
CA LEU A 222 7.62 3.92 15.38
C LEU A 222 8.36 3.02 16.37
N SER A 223 9.34 3.55 17.09
CA SER A 223 10.24 2.76 17.94
C SER A 223 9.55 2.00 19.08
N LYS A 224 8.31 2.34 19.45
CA LYS A 224 7.60 1.80 20.62
C LYS A 224 6.50 0.78 20.28
N ARG A 225 6.27 0.46 19.01
CA ARG A 225 5.08 -0.30 18.57
C ARG A 225 5.33 -1.82 18.60
N MET A 226 4.27 -2.59 18.85
CA MET A 226 4.33 -4.04 19.09
C MET A 226 3.51 -4.86 18.06
N CYS A 227 2.63 -4.23 17.29
CA CYS A 227 1.79 -4.89 16.30
C CYS A 227 1.76 -4.13 14.97
N ILE A 228 2.20 -4.76 13.89
CA ILE A 228 2.28 -4.15 12.56
C ILE A 228 1.36 -4.91 11.61
N LEU A 229 0.41 -4.20 11.01
CA LEU A 229 -0.35 -4.69 9.88
C LEU A 229 0.35 -4.26 8.59
N LEU A 230 1.02 -5.19 7.92
CA LEU A 230 1.71 -4.95 6.65
C LEU A 230 0.79 -5.37 5.51
N ILE A 231 0.53 -4.46 4.56
CA ILE A 231 -0.37 -4.71 3.42
C ILE A 231 0.36 -4.33 2.13
N GLY A 232 0.40 -5.25 1.16
CA GLY A 232 1.07 -5.02 -0.13
C GLY A 232 0.53 -5.92 -1.23
N ASP A 233 1.01 -5.73 -2.45
CA ASP A 233 0.61 -6.53 -3.63
C ASP A 233 1.81 -7.14 -4.36
N SER A 234 3.03 -6.94 -3.87
CA SER A 234 4.24 -7.49 -4.47
C SER A 234 5.09 -8.26 -3.46
N ALA A 235 6.03 -9.08 -3.95
CA ALA A 235 7.03 -9.70 -3.08
C ALA A 235 7.93 -8.67 -2.38
N SER A 236 8.09 -7.49 -2.97
CA SER A 236 8.93 -6.42 -2.39
C SER A 236 8.30 -5.81 -1.16
N ASP A 237 6.97 -5.66 -1.14
CA ASP A 237 6.26 -5.02 -0.04
C ASP A 237 6.30 -5.88 1.22
N ALA A 238 6.37 -7.20 1.10
CA ALA A 238 6.56 -8.11 2.24
C ALA A 238 7.83 -7.80 3.05
N ASN A 239 8.83 -7.15 2.43
CA ASN A 239 10.10 -6.75 3.05
C ASN A 239 10.09 -5.31 3.60
N MET A 240 8.96 -4.59 3.53
CA MET A 240 8.83 -3.28 4.19
C MET A 240 9.12 -3.39 5.70
N VAL A 241 8.84 -4.56 6.28
CA VAL A 241 9.29 -4.98 7.60
C VAL A 241 9.93 -6.37 7.48
N ASP A 242 11.21 -6.46 7.84
CA ASP A 242 12.00 -7.69 7.89
C ASP A 242 11.98 -8.24 9.32
N ASP A 243 11.84 -9.56 9.45
CA ASP A 243 11.85 -10.28 10.73
C ASP A 243 13.23 -10.19 11.43
N ARG A 244 14.28 -9.72 10.75
CA ARG A 244 15.62 -9.48 11.31
C ARG A 244 15.75 -8.15 12.05
N GLN A 245 14.72 -7.31 12.04
CA GLN A 245 14.79 -6.01 12.68
C GLN A 245 14.82 -6.12 14.20
N THR A 246 15.76 -5.40 14.80
CA THR A 246 15.81 -5.23 16.24
C THR A 246 14.91 -4.04 16.60
N PHE A 247 13.67 -4.34 16.98
CA PHE A 247 12.79 -3.35 17.58
C PHE A 247 13.23 -3.06 19.02
N SER A 248 12.86 -1.89 19.54
CA SER A 248 13.17 -1.57 20.95
C SER A 248 12.38 -2.44 21.94
N CYS A 249 11.26 -3.01 21.49
CA CYS A 249 10.46 -3.98 22.22
C CYS A 249 10.91 -5.41 21.87
N GLU A 250 10.95 -6.28 22.89
CA GLU A 250 11.45 -7.66 22.76
C GLU A 250 10.57 -8.56 21.86
N GLU A 251 9.30 -8.20 21.62
CA GLU A 251 8.36 -8.99 20.80
C GLU A 251 7.50 -8.07 19.92
N VAL A 252 7.69 -8.13 18.61
CA VAL A 252 6.86 -7.44 17.60
C VAL A 252 6.13 -8.47 16.76
N VAL A 253 4.81 -8.32 16.66
CA VAL A 253 3.95 -9.16 15.82
C VAL A 253 3.70 -8.45 14.49
N VAL A 254 4.03 -9.10 13.39
CA VAL A 254 3.72 -8.61 12.04
C VAL A 254 2.69 -9.53 11.40
N ILE A 255 1.57 -8.95 10.97
CA ILE A 255 0.52 -9.61 10.17
C ILE A 255 0.64 -9.09 8.74
N ARG A 256 1.02 -9.97 7.81
CA ARG A 256 1.24 -9.65 6.40
C ARG A 256 0.04 -10.05 5.55
N ILE A 257 -0.60 -9.08 4.90
CA ILE A 257 -1.71 -9.27 3.96
C ILE A 257 -1.24 -8.94 2.55
N GLY A 258 -1.33 -9.91 1.64
CA GLY A 258 -0.93 -9.78 0.25
C GLY A 258 -2.13 -9.75 -0.69
N PHE A 259 -2.26 -8.73 -1.53
CA PHE A 259 -3.19 -8.73 -2.66
C PHE A 259 -2.53 -9.43 -3.85
N LEU A 260 -2.98 -10.64 -4.19
CA LEU A 260 -2.55 -11.32 -5.40
C LEU A 260 -3.52 -10.96 -6.53
N ASN A 261 -3.17 -9.88 -7.24
CA ASN A 261 -4.02 -9.28 -8.27
C ASN A 261 -4.09 -10.06 -9.58
N GLU A 262 -3.04 -10.84 -9.87
CA GLU A 262 -2.99 -11.77 -11.00
C GLU A 262 -2.55 -13.14 -10.51
N GLU A 263 -3.46 -14.08 -10.60
CA GLU A 263 -3.25 -15.45 -10.14
C GLU A 263 -2.33 -16.21 -11.12
N ASN A 264 -1.25 -16.76 -10.57
CA ASN A 264 -0.35 -17.70 -11.23
C ASN A 264 0.17 -18.64 -10.14
N ASP A 265 0.25 -19.95 -10.40
CA ASP A 265 0.75 -20.95 -9.46
C ASP A 265 2.11 -20.60 -8.85
N GLU A 266 3.03 -20.02 -9.63
CA GLU A 266 4.33 -19.58 -9.15
C GLU A 266 4.22 -18.38 -8.22
N LYS A 267 3.40 -17.37 -8.59
CA LYS A 267 3.14 -16.20 -7.75
C LYS A 267 2.43 -16.60 -6.45
N LEU A 268 1.46 -17.51 -6.50
CA LEU A 268 0.76 -17.99 -5.32
C LEU A 268 1.69 -18.74 -4.36
N LYS A 269 2.58 -19.59 -4.88
CA LYS A 269 3.63 -20.24 -4.08
C LYS A 269 4.56 -19.22 -3.42
N LEU A 270 5.02 -18.23 -4.19
CA LEU A 270 5.87 -17.16 -3.66
C LEU A 270 5.14 -16.36 -2.57
N PHE A 271 3.91 -15.91 -2.82
CA PHE A 271 3.12 -15.16 -1.84
C PHE A 271 2.84 -15.99 -0.59
N SER A 272 2.60 -17.29 -0.73
CA SER A 272 2.38 -18.19 0.42
C SER A 272 3.61 -18.34 1.31
N SER A 273 4.80 -18.03 0.79
CA SER A 273 6.04 -17.99 1.55
C SER A 273 6.35 -16.63 2.18
N LEU A 274 5.62 -15.56 1.80
CA LEU A 274 5.89 -14.18 2.20
C LEU A 274 4.77 -13.56 3.05
N TYR A 275 3.52 -13.90 2.77
CA TYR A 275 2.33 -13.31 3.37
C TYR A 275 1.62 -14.31 4.28
N ASP A 276 0.98 -13.82 5.35
CA ASP A 276 0.15 -14.61 6.25
C ASP A 276 -1.24 -14.88 5.63
N LEU A 277 -1.77 -13.86 4.96
CA LEU A 277 -3.09 -13.86 4.32
C LEU A 277 -2.96 -13.37 2.88
N ILE A 278 -3.53 -14.11 1.93
CA ILE A 278 -3.50 -13.75 0.51
C ILE A 278 -4.93 -13.56 0.02
N LEU A 279 -5.17 -12.39 -0.56
CA LEU A 279 -6.45 -11.98 -1.14
C LEU A 279 -6.36 -12.14 -2.66
N LEU A 280 -7.11 -13.09 -3.21
CA LEU A 280 -7.07 -13.41 -4.63
C LEU A 280 -8.02 -12.49 -5.39
N SER A 281 -7.47 -11.65 -6.28
CA SER A 281 -8.24 -10.77 -7.17
C SER A 281 -9.29 -9.92 -6.43
N ASP A 282 -9.03 -9.50 -5.18
CA ASP A 282 -9.96 -8.74 -4.34
C ASP A 282 -9.76 -7.22 -4.55
N GLU A 283 -10.83 -6.52 -4.95
CA GLU A 283 -10.84 -5.07 -5.18
C GLU A 283 -11.43 -4.29 -3.97
N THR A 284 -11.40 -4.88 -2.77
CA THR A 284 -11.98 -4.35 -1.54
C THR A 284 -11.01 -4.40 -0.35
N PHE A 285 -11.25 -3.54 0.65
CA PHE A 285 -10.53 -3.50 1.93
C PHE A 285 -11.30 -4.17 3.08
N ASP A 286 -12.27 -5.03 2.75
CA ASP A 286 -13.14 -5.63 3.74
C ASP A 286 -12.41 -6.60 4.68
N VAL A 287 -11.45 -7.39 4.17
CA VAL A 287 -10.66 -8.30 5.01
C VAL A 287 -9.73 -7.53 5.95
N PRO A 288 -8.94 -6.53 5.48
CA PRO A 288 -8.21 -5.63 6.37
C PRO A 288 -9.10 -4.96 7.43
N LEU A 289 -10.29 -4.48 7.06
CA LEU A 289 -11.26 -3.90 7.99
C LEU A 289 -11.76 -4.90 9.04
N PHE A 290 -12.04 -6.14 8.62
CA PHE A 290 -12.47 -7.21 9.52
C PHE A 290 -11.38 -7.54 10.54
N ILE A 291 -10.13 -7.65 10.10
CA ILE A 291 -8.97 -7.92 10.97
C ILE A 291 -8.79 -6.79 11.97
N LEU A 292 -8.79 -5.53 11.48
CA LEU A 292 -8.69 -4.35 12.34
C LEU A 292 -9.78 -4.36 13.42
N SER A 293 -11.02 -4.66 13.03
CA SER A 293 -12.16 -4.66 13.96
C SER A 293 -12.12 -5.81 14.94
N SER A 294 -11.58 -6.97 14.53
CA SER A 294 -11.38 -8.14 15.39
C SER A 294 -10.29 -7.92 16.43
N ILE A 295 -9.19 -7.26 16.06
CA ILE A 295 -8.09 -6.92 16.98
C ILE A 295 -8.57 -5.99 18.09
N PHE A 296 -9.40 -5.00 17.74
CA PHE A 296 -9.84 -3.96 18.67
C PHE A 296 -11.24 -4.15 19.25
N ASN A 297 -11.84 -5.35 19.08
CA ASN A 297 -13.20 -5.68 19.54
C ASN A 297 -14.22 -4.57 19.21
N ILE A 298 -14.18 -4.06 17.99
CA ILE A 298 -15.07 -2.99 17.55
C ILE A 298 -16.35 -3.63 17.03
N ASP A 299 -17.40 -3.59 17.85
CA ASP A 299 -18.73 -4.19 17.58
C ASP A 299 -19.47 -3.65 16.34
N GLU A 300 -18.86 -2.80 15.52
CA GLU A 300 -19.55 -2.03 14.48
C GLU A 300 -19.64 -2.71 13.10
N VAL A 301 -18.80 -3.69 12.78
CA VAL A 301 -18.75 -4.23 11.39
C VAL A 301 -19.96 -5.11 11.03
N CYS A 302 -20.70 -5.63 12.00
CA CYS A 302 -21.83 -6.56 11.73
C CYS A 302 -23.23 -5.92 11.77
N ASN A 303 -23.36 -4.59 11.90
CA ASN A 303 -24.68 -3.94 12.00
C ASN A 303 -25.37 -3.66 10.66
N HIS A 304 -24.71 -3.85 9.52
CA HIS A 304 -25.37 -3.72 8.22
C HIS A 304 -26.32 -4.89 7.89
N GLU A 305 -26.12 -6.06 8.49
CA GLU A 305 -27.02 -7.21 8.30
C GLU A 305 -28.22 -7.21 9.27
N LYS A 306 -28.05 -6.67 10.50
CA LYS A 306 -29.15 -6.61 11.48
C LYS A 306 -30.25 -5.61 11.08
N LYS A 307 -29.92 -4.54 10.36
CA LYS A 307 -30.93 -3.57 9.88
C LYS A 307 -31.78 -4.09 8.72
N LYS A 308 -31.33 -5.08 7.94
CA LYS A 308 -32.16 -5.68 6.88
C LYS A 308 -33.11 -6.78 7.38
N LYS A 309 -32.80 -7.46 8.48
CA LYS A 309 -33.70 -8.47 9.08
C LYS A 309 -34.86 -7.86 9.88
N ASN A 310 -34.78 -6.59 10.28
CA ASN A 310 -35.82 -5.94 11.07
C ASN A 310 -36.93 -5.24 10.25
N PHE A 311 -36.89 -5.28 8.91
CA PHE A 311 -37.90 -4.65 8.05
C PHE A 311 -38.87 -5.63 7.37
N THR A 312 -38.80 -6.94 7.66
CA THR A 312 -39.71 -7.95 7.06
C THR A 312 -40.66 -8.64 8.04
N ASN A 313 -40.73 -8.21 9.31
CA ASN A 313 -41.63 -8.80 10.31
C ASN A 313 -42.58 -7.79 10.98
N SER A 314 -43.10 -6.84 10.20
CA SER A 314 -44.25 -6.03 10.61
C SER A 314 -45.08 -5.68 9.38
N ASN A 315 -46.00 -6.57 9.04
CA ASN A 315 -47.28 -6.31 8.35
C ASN A 315 -48.05 -7.64 8.27
N ILE A 316 -48.76 -7.96 9.35
CA ILE A 316 -50.10 -8.57 9.28
C ILE A 316 -51.08 -7.40 9.30
#